data_AF-A0A835GNX8-F1
#
_entry.id   AF-A0A835GNX8-F1
#
_cell.length_a   1.000
_cell.length_b   1.000
_cell.length_c   1.000
_cell.angle_alpha   90.00
_cell.angle_beta   90.00
_cell.angle_gamma   90.00
#
_symmetry.space_group_name_H-M   'P 1'
#
loop_
_entity.id
_entity.type
_entity.pdbx_description
1 polymer ?
#
loop_
_entity_poly.entity_id
_entity_poly.type
_entity_poly.pdbx_seq_one_letter_code
_entity_poly.pdbx_strand_id
1 'polypeptide(L)' 'MTVDYRLCQETPKEKHCLIEYSVRYRWPHQVRYVFNWHTKSCFVIRWSAHCPAVPSPFISNNFPTENECLDECGGWA' A
#
# COMPACT_ATOMS: atom_id res chain seq x y z
N MET A 1 6.48 11.08 13.11
CA MET A 1 5.16 11.59 12.71
C MET A 1 4.27 10.37 12.67
N THR A 2 3.20 10.33 13.46
CA THR A 2 2.24 9.23 13.44
C THR A 2 1.32 9.43 12.24
N VAL A 3 1.27 8.46 11.32
CA VAL A 3 0.24 8.41 10.27
C VAL A 3 -1.14 8.43 10.94
N ASP A 4 -2.08 9.25 10.44
CA ASP A 4 -3.46 9.25 10.92
C ASP A 4 -4.05 7.85 10.70
N TYR A 5 -4.50 7.19 11.76
CA TYR A 5 -5.07 5.83 11.70
C TYR A 5 -6.20 5.70 10.67
N ARG A 6 -6.88 6.81 10.34
CA ARG A 6 -7.90 6.86 9.29
C ARG A 6 -7.34 6.47 7.92
N LEU A 7 -6.07 6.79 7.64
CA LEU A 7 -5.41 6.38 6.41
C LEU A 7 -5.31 4.85 6.31
N CYS A 8 -5.00 4.17 7.41
CA CYS A 8 -4.92 2.71 7.48
C CYS A 8 -6.27 2.00 7.23
N GLN A 9 -7.39 2.74 7.32
CA GLN A 9 -8.73 2.23 7.01
C GLN A 9 -9.08 2.37 5.53
N GLU A 10 -8.36 3.22 4.79
CA GLU A 10 -8.61 3.44 3.38
C GLU A 10 -7.95 2.37 2.52
N THR A 11 -8.67 1.87 1.51
CA THR A 11 -8.06 1.11 0.42
C THR A 11 -7.51 2.08 -0.64
N PRO A 12 -6.42 1.75 -1.36
CA PRO A 12 -5.90 2.56 -2.46
C PRO A 12 -7.01 2.92 -3.45
N LYS A 13 -7.19 4.22 -3.71
CA LYS A 13 -8.28 4.75 -4.55
C LYS A 13 -7.95 4.61 -6.05
N GLU A 14 -6.67 4.62 -6.39
CA GLU A 14 -6.15 4.55 -7.75
C GLU A 14 -6.12 3.10 -8.24
N LYS A 15 -7.29 2.50 -8.44
CA LYS A 15 -7.40 1.11 -8.91
C LYS A 15 -6.65 0.85 -10.22
N HIS A 16 -6.55 1.86 -11.10
CA HIS A 16 -5.79 1.77 -12.35
C HIS A 16 -4.27 1.64 -12.14
N CYS A 17 -3.77 1.94 -10.95
CA CYS A 17 -2.37 1.75 -10.57
C CYS A 17 -2.09 0.37 -9.99
N LEU A 18 -3.12 -0.44 -9.69
CA LEU A 18 -2.97 -1.78 -9.16
C LEU A 18 -2.80 -2.78 -10.31
N ILE A 19 -1.67 -3.47 -10.33
CA ILE A 19 -1.37 -4.51 -11.31
C ILE A 19 -1.74 -5.87 -10.71
N GLU A 20 -2.64 -6.59 -11.38
CA GLU A 20 -2.99 -7.95 -10.99
C GLU A 20 -1.78 -8.88 -11.07
N TYR A 21 -1.71 -9.86 -10.17
CA TYR A 21 -0.61 -10.83 -10.12
C TYR A 21 -0.43 -11.57 -11.46
N SER A 22 -1.53 -11.88 -12.15
CA SER A 22 -1.59 -12.59 -13.43
C SER A 22 -0.82 -11.89 -14.55
N VAL A 23 -0.79 -10.55 -14.55
CA VAL A 23 -0.18 -9.72 -15.60
C VAL A 23 1.12 -9.03 -15.17
N ARG A 24 1.65 -9.38 -13.99
CA ARG A 24 2.83 -8.72 -13.40
C ARG A 24 4.07 -8.67 -14.31
N TYR A 25 4.28 -9.66 -15.17
CA TYR A 25 5.44 -9.68 -16.08
C TYR A 25 5.23 -8.87 -17.36
N ARG A 26 3.99 -8.45 -17.64
CA ARG A 26 3.67 -7.64 -18.82
C ARG A 26 3.92 -6.16 -18.59
N TRP A 27 3.81 -5.69 -17.35
CA TRP A 27 3.84 -4.27 -17.02
C TRP A 27 4.87 -3.96 -15.92
N PRO A 28 5.73 -2.95 -16.11
CA PRO A 28 6.65 -2.49 -15.06
C PRO A 28 5.88 -2.03 -13.82
N HIS A 29 6.29 -2.51 -12.65
CA HIS A 29 5.62 -2.24 -11.39
C HIS A 29 6.60 -2.33 -10.21
N GLN A 30 6.16 -1.83 -9.06
CA GLN A 30 6.85 -1.95 -7.79
C GLN A 30 5.99 -2.75 -6.82
N VAL A 31 6.62 -3.64 -6.07
CA VAL A 31 5.96 -4.33 -4.96
C VAL A 31 5.75 -3.32 -3.83
N ARG A 32 4.54 -3.28 -3.28
CA ARG A 32 4.15 -2.42 -2.16
C ARG A 32 3.24 -3.18 -1.21
N TYR A 33 2.98 -2.62 -0.05
CA TYR A 33 2.16 -3.21 1.00
C TYR A 33 1.00 -2.28 1.36
N VAL A 34 -0.15 -2.85 1.64
CA VAL A 34 -1.35 -2.12 2.06
C VAL A 34 -1.88 -2.79 3.32
N PHE A 35 -2.25 -2.02 4.33
CA PHE A 35 -2.88 -2.53 5.53
C PHE A 35 -4.35 -2.87 5.25
N ASN A 36 -4.75 -4.11 5.53
CA ASN A 36 -6.14 -4.49 5.56
C ASN A 36 -6.68 -4.31 6.98
N TRP A 37 -7.52 -3.31 7.17
CA TRP A 37 -8.10 -3.00 8.48
C TRP A 37 -9.03 -4.08 9.01
N HIS A 38 -9.66 -4.88 8.15
CA HIS A 38 -10.59 -5.92 8.59
C HIS A 38 -9.84 -7.15 9.10
N THR A 39 -8.78 -7.57 8.40
CA THR A 39 -7.96 -8.74 8.78
C THR A 39 -6.78 -8.37 9.68
N LYS A 40 -6.57 -7.08 9.92
CA LYS A 40 -5.44 -6.53 10.71
C LYS A 40 -4.08 -7.03 10.20
N SER A 41 -3.91 -7.05 8.88
CA SER A 41 -2.72 -7.60 8.23
C SER A 41 -2.29 -6.77 7.02
N CYS A 42 -0.99 -6.71 6.75
CA CYS A 42 -0.47 -6.09 5.53
C CYS A 42 -0.50 -7.09 4.36
N PHE A 43 -0.98 -6.65 3.19
CA PHE A 43 -1.00 -7.47 1.98
C PHE A 43 -0.21 -6.83 0.86
N VAL A 44 0.36 -7.68 0.01
CA VAL A 44 1.17 -7.26 -1.13
C VAL A 44 0.29 -6.76 -2.26
N ILE A 45 0.60 -5.58 -2.77
CA ILE A 45 0.10 -5.05 -4.03
C ILE A 45 1.26 -4.84 -5.01
N ARG A 46 0.91 -4.57 -6.28
CA ARG A 46 1.86 -4.17 -7.31
C ARG A 46 1.43 -2.85 -7.89
N TRP A 47 2.22 -1.82 -7.64
CA TRP A 47 1.95 -0.46 -8.09
C TRP A 47 2.59 -0.21 -9.45
N SER A 48 1.80 0.19 -10.43
CA SER A 48 2.27 0.51 -11.79
C SER A 48 3.37 1.58 -11.76
N ALA A 49 4.45 1.37 -12.51
CA ALA A 49 5.52 2.36 -12.65
C ALA A 49 5.08 3.62 -13.44
N HIS A 50 3.91 3.57 -14.10
CA HIS A 50 3.32 4.71 -14.81
C HIS A 50 2.49 5.62 -13.90
N CYS A 51 2.26 5.22 -12.65
CA CYS A 51 1.55 6.04 -11.68
C CYS A 51 2.49 6.94 -10.89
N PRO A 52 1.97 8.02 -10.26
CA PRO A 52 2.77 8.86 -9.39
C PRO A 52 3.49 8.05 -8.32
N ALA A 53 4.69 8.49 -7.97
CA ALA A 53 5.41 7.93 -6.83
C ALA A 53 4.58 8.17 -5.57
N VAL A 54 4.46 7.14 -4.73
CA VAL A 54 3.84 7.28 -3.41
C VAL A 54 4.79 8.11 -2.55
N PRO A 55 4.35 9.24 -2.00
CA PRO A 55 5.21 10.17 -1.28
C PRO A 55 5.71 9.59 0.06
N SER A 56 6.84 10.11 0.54
CA SER A 56 7.39 9.88 1.88
C SER A 56 7.48 11.23 2.61
N PRO A 57 6.89 11.42 3.81
CA PRO A 57 6.13 10.44 4.59
C PRO A 57 4.83 10.00 3.90
N PHE A 58 4.39 8.77 4.20
CA PHE A 58 3.25 8.16 3.52
C PHE A 58 1.95 8.87 3.91
N ILE A 59 1.25 9.42 2.92
CA ILE A 59 -0.06 10.09 3.10
C ILE A 59 -1.23 9.18 2.68
N SER A 60 -0.94 7.91 2.40
CA SER A 60 -1.90 6.93 1.90
C SER A 60 -1.52 5.54 2.40
N ASN A 61 -2.48 4.62 2.45
CA ASN A 61 -2.27 3.21 2.76
C ASN A 61 -1.54 2.47 1.63
N ASN A 62 -0.24 2.74 1.48
CA ASN A 62 0.62 2.18 0.45
C ASN A 62 2.08 2.34 0.87
N PHE A 63 2.70 1.25 1.31
CA PHE A 63 4.00 1.23 1.97
C PHE A 63 5.04 0.48 1.12
N PRO A 64 6.34 0.85 1.19
CA PRO A 64 7.41 0.15 0.48
C PRO A 64 7.68 -1.24 1.04
N THR A 65 7.55 -1.41 2.37
CA THR A 65 7.81 -2.68 3.06
C THR A 65 6.65 -3.11 3.94
N GLU A 66 6.61 -4.41 4.27
CA GLU A 66 5.65 -4.95 5.23
C GLU A 66 5.85 -4.36 6.63
N ASN A 67 7.11 -4.19 7.05
CA ASN A 67 7.45 -3.61 8.34
C ASN A 67 6.94 -2.17 8.47
N GLU A 68 7.18 -1.30 7.47
CA GLU A 68 6.64 0.07 7.52
C GLU A 68 5.10 0.08 7.56
N CYS A 69 4.45 -0.85 6.87
CA CYS A 69 3.00 -1.00 6.94
C CYS A 69 2.54 -1.38 8.37
N LEU A 70 3.24 -2.29 9.04
CA LEU A 70 2.92 -2.71 10.41
C LEU A 70 3.31 -1.67 11.46
N ASP A 71 4.43 -0.99 11.28
CA ASP A 71 4.91 0.05 12.19
C ASP A 71 3.94 1.24 12.19
N GLU A 72 3.40 1.61 11.03
CA GLU A 72 2.44 2.72 10.91
C GLU A 72 1.00 2.31 11.26
N CYS A 73 0.55 1.12 10.83
CA CYS A 73 -0.87 0.72 10.94
C CYS A 73 -1.14 -0.43 11.92
N GLY A 74 -0.16 -1.28 12.23
CA GLY A 74 -0.31 -2.48 13.04
C GLY A 74 -0.59 -2.20 14.52
N GLY A 75 -0.12 -1.06 15.05
CA GLY A 75 -0.40 -0.64 16.44
C GLY A 75 -1.87 -0.25 16.70
N TRP A 76 -2.67 -0.14 15.65
CA TRP A 76 -4.11 0.18 15.71
C TRP A 76 -4.99 -1.07 15.53
N ALA A 77 -4.37 -2.26 15.52
CA ALA A 77 -5.05 -3.54 15.42
C ALA A 77 -5.87 -3.88 16.66
#